data_AF-A0A3B9SFG7-F1
#
_entry.id   AF-A0A3B9SFG7-F1
#
_cell.length_a   1.000
_cell.length_b   1.000
_cell.length_c   1.000
_cell.angle_alpha   90.00
_cell.angle_beta   90.00
_cell.angle_gamma   90.00
#
_symmetry.space_group_name_H-M   'P 1'
#
loop_
_entity.id
_entity.type
_entity.pdbx_description
1 polymer ?
#
loop_
_entity_poly.entity_id
_entity_poly.type
_entity_poly.pdbx_seq_one_letter_code
_entity_poly.pdbx_strand_id
1 'polypeptide(L)'
;MRYAVYKGKTGYYCYEFVEDMSRINGTDYEGTVTEDKLPVILDGNGGFYKFSIDDPDFVKFIESDKKYPLPVELMYFKNDKDFKLGWISPDGDTYSCDYTNHTKCAQALADKFFPDAKLPEVALGRAGWLKIIDSWDGIQRTHSQFVYSLSGKITKRQADKLFDLGLYKNEQVQRLIKECEDYW
;
A
#
# COMPACT_ATOMS: atom_id res chain seq x y z
N MET A 1 14.06 -13.56 -10.86
CA MET A 1 14.05 -12.19 -11.39
C MET A 1 14.72 -11.32 -10.34
N ARG A 2 15.56 -10.39 -10.80
CA ARG A 2 16.29 -9.49 -9.90
C ARG A 2 15.46 -8.24 -9.66
N TYR A 3 15.35 -7.83 -8.40
CA TYR A 3 14.61 -6.64 -8.00
C TYR A 3 15.52 -5.70 -7.22
N ALA A 4 15.40 -4.40 -7.49
CA ALA A 4 15.93 -3.35 -6.65
C ALA A 4 14.88 -2.98 -5.58
N VAL A 5 15.29 -2.99 -4.32
CA VAL A 5 14.45 -2.64 -3.17
C VAL A 5 14.74 -1.21 -2.76
N TYR A 6 13.69 -0.41 -2.67
CA TYR A 6 13.74 0.98 -2.21
C TYR A 6 12.92 1.15 -0.93
N LYS A 7 13.37 2.02 -0.03
CA LYS A 7 12.67 2.38 1.19
C LYS A 7 11.87 3.65 0.97
N GLY A 8 10.55 3.57 1.05
CA GLY A 8 9.71 4.75 1.16
C GLY A 8 9.32 5.06 2.60
N LYS A 9 8.46 6.08 2.75
CA LYS A 9 7.93 6.49 4.06
C LYS A 9 6.99 5.46 4.68
N THR A 10 6.26 4.73 3.85
CA THR A 10 5.16 3.84 4.26
C THR A 10 5.47 2.36 4.06
N GLY A 11 6.65 2.01 3.51
CA GLY A 11 7.00 0.64 3.19
C GLY A 11 8.22 0.52 2.27
N TYR A 12 8.54 -0.72 1.89
CA TYR A 12 9.55 -1.05 0.90
C TYR A 12 8.93 -1.37 -0.46
N TYR A 13 9.50 -0.81 -1.52
CA TYR A 13 9.04 -1.00 -2.90
C TYR A 13 10.06 -1.81 -3.68
N CYS A 14 9.57 -2.73 -4.50
CA CYS A 14 10.41 -3.54 -5.39
C CYS A 14 10.13 -3.17 -6.83
N TYR A 15 11.20 -2.90 -7.57
CA TYR A 15 11.16 -2.67 -9.00
C TYR A 15 12.03 -3.71 -9.69
N GLU A 16 11.56 -4.26 -10.81
CA GLU A 16 12.36 -5.20 -11.58
C GLU A 16 13.61 -4.48 -12.09
N PHE A 17 14.78 -5.05 -11.81
CA PHE A 17 16.06 -4.50 -12.22
C PHE A 17 16.51 -5.18 -13.50
N VAL A 18 16.83 -4.40 -14.52
CA VAL A 18 17.26 -4.88 -15.83
C VAL A 18 18.59 -4.24 -16.20
N GLU A 19 19.60 -5.08 -16.38
CA GLU A 19 20.95 -4.68 -16.75
C GLU A 19 21.34 -5.12 -18.17
N ASP A 20 20.50 -5.90 -18.84
CA ASP A 20 20.76 -6.46 -20.16
C ASP A 20 19.52 -6.42 -21.07
N MET A 21 19.75 -6.28 -22.38
CA MET A 21 18.67 -6.19 -23.37
C MET A 21 17.89 -7.49 -23.58
N SER A 22 18.42 -8.66 -23.18
CA SER A 22 17.72 -9.94 -23.36
C SER A 22 16.43 -10.01 -22.54
N ARG A 23 16.35 -9.20 -21.48
CA ARG A 23 15.17 -9.02 -20.61
C ARG A 23 14.15 -8.01 -21.15
N ILE A 24 14.53 -7.20 -22.15
CA ILE A 24 13.66 -6.17 -22.75
C ILE A 24 13.03 -6.67 -24.05
N ASN A 25 13.76 -7.44 -24.85
CA ASN A 25 13.29 -7.93 -26.14
C ASN A 25 12.03 -8.81 -25.99
N GLY A 26 11.01 -8.56 -26.80
CA GLY A 26 9.71 -9.25 -26.74
C GLY A 26 8.79 -8.76 -25.61
N THR A 27 9.14 -7.68 -24.92
CA THR A 27 8.30 -7.02 -23.90
C THR A 27 7.76 -5.69 -24.42
N ASP A 28 6.79 -5.11 -23.70
CA ASP A 28 6.24 -3.78 -24.02
C ASP A 28 7.29 -2.64 -23.93
N TYR A 29 8.48 -2.92 -23.38
CA TYR A 29 9.59 -1.97 -23.31
C TYR A 29 10.52 -2.01 -24.53
N GLU A 30 10.34 -2.99 -25.44
CA GLU A 30 11.14 -3.11 -26.65
C GLU A 30 11.03 -1.85 -27.52
N GLY A 31 12.17 -1.35 -28.01
CA GLY A 31 12.26 -0.11 -28.77
C GLY A 31 12.17 1.17 -27.92
N THR A 32 11.67 1.10 -26.69
CA THR A 32 11.62 2.24 -25.76
C THR A 32 12.84 2.27 -24.82
N VAL A 33 13.19 1.12 -24.24
CA VAL A 33 14.43 0.93 -23.49
C VAL A 33 15.51 0.48 -24.48
N THR A 34 16.60 1.25 -24.53
CA THR A 34 17.75 1.02 -25.40
C THR A 34 19.00 0.77 -24.57
N GLU A 35 20.03 0.17 -25.16
CA GLU A 35 21.24 -0.26 -24.44
C GLU A 35 21.93 0.89 -23.68
N ASP A 36 21.92 2.11 -24.23
CA ASP A 36 22.48 3.32 -23.60
C ASP A 36 21.71 3.78 -22.34
N LYS A 37 20.47 3.33 -22.16
CA LYS A 37 19.64 3.65 -20.98
C LYS A 37 19.86 2.69 -19.84
N LEU A 38 20.44 1.51 -20.10
CA LEU A 38 20.73 0.51 -19.08
C LEU A 38 21.81 1.01 -18.09
N PRO A 39 21.81 0.50 -16.84
CA PRO A 39 20.77 -0.33 -16.24
C PRO A 39 19.52 0.48 -15.86
N VAL A 40 18.35 -0.17 -15.89
CA VAL A 40 17.05 0.45 -15.55
C VAL A 40 16.31 -0.35 -14.49
N ILE A 41 15.37 0.32 -13.84
CA ILE A 41 14.31 -0.31 -13.05
C ILE A 41 12.96 -0.12 -13.74
N LEU A 42 12.12 -1.15 -13.73
CA LEU A 42 10.78 -1.14 -14.33
C LEU A 42 9.71 -0.95 -13.24
N ASP A 43 8.73 -0.07 -13.50
CA ASP A 43 7.69 0.27 -12.52
C ASP A 43 6.47 -0.68 -12.53
N GLY A 44 6.47 -1.63 -13.47
CA GLY A 44 5.39 -2.61 -13.65
C GLY A 44 4.11 -2.05 -14.28
N ASN A 45 4.08 -0.78 -14.69
CA ASN A 45 2.94 -0.09 -15.29
C ASN A 45 3.32 0.61 -16.62
N GLY A 46 4.37 0.13 -17.27
CA GLY A 46 4.87 0.66 -18.55
C GLY A 46 5.88 1.81 -18.42
N GLY A 47 6.23 2.21 -17.19
CA GLY A 47 7.30 3.17 -16.92
C GLY A 47 8.61 2.49 -16.56
N PHE A 48 9.71 3.20 -16.79
CA PHE A 48 11.05 2.78 -16.40
C PHE A 48 11.89 3.99 -15.98
N TYR A 49 12.89 3.75 -15.16
CA TYR A 49 13.81 4.77 -14.68
C TYR A 49 15.24 4.26 -14.74
N LYS A 50 16.20 5.15 -15.00
CA LYS A 50 17.62 4.79 -14.92
C LYS A 50 17.96 4.42 -13.48
N PHE A 51 18.61 3.29 -13.29
CA PHE A 51 19.06 2.86 -11.98
C PHE A 51 20.27 3.68 -11.53
N SER A 52 20.28 4.05 -10.24
CA SER A 52 21.42 4.67 -9.57
C SER A 52 21.68 3.94 -8.26
N ILE A 53 22.91 3.50 -8.05
CA ILE A 53 23.34 2.86 -6.79
C ILE A 53 23.42 3.88 -5.64
N ASP A 54 23.63 5.15 -5.98
CA ASP A 54 23.75 6.26 -5.03
C ASP A 54 22.39 6.88 -4.67
N ASP A 55 21.29 6.29 -5.14
CA ASP A 55 19.96 6.70 -4.70
C ASP A 55 19.82 6.47 -3.19
N PRO A 56 19.52 7.51 -2.39
CA PRO A 56 19.47 7.40 -0.93
C PRO A 56 18.35 6.47 -0.43
N ASP A 57 17.32 6.23 -1.24
CA ASP A 57 16.22 5.34 -0.90
C ASP A 57 16.53 3.90 -1.33
N PHE A 58 17.56 3.65 -2.15
CA PHE A 58 17.97 2.28 -2.51
C PHE A 58 18.53 1.53 -1.30
N VAL A 59 18.06 0.29 -1.12
CA VAL A 59 18.42 -0.54 0.03
C VAL A 59 19.31 -1.70 -0.38
N LYS A 60 18.86 -2.51 -1.34
CA LYS A 60 19.55 -3.73 -1.78
C LYS A 60 18.91 -4.32 -3.03
N PHE A 61 19.62 -5.25 -3.64
CA PHE A 61 19.04 -6.19 -4.59
C PHE A 61 18.48 -7.43 -3.88
N ILE A 62 17.43 -8.01 -4.45
CA ILE A 62 16.92 -9.33 -4.09
C ILE A 62 16.59 -10.15 -5.34
N GLU A 63 16.61 -11.47 -5.22
CA GLU A 63 16.14 -12.39 -6.24
C GLU A 63 14.80 -12.99 -5.79
N SER A 64 13.82 -13.04 -6.70
CA SER A 64 12.52 -13.64 -6.45
C SER A 64 11.86 -14.11 -7.76
N ASP A 65 11.03 -15.13 -7.66
CA ASP A 65 10.09 -15.61 -8.68
C ASP A 65 8.63 -15.33 -8.30
N LYS A 66 8.39 -14.77 -7.11
CA LYS A 66 7.07 -14.45 -6.59
C LYS A 66 6.54 -13.13 -7.16
N LYS A 67 5.23 -13.07 -7.37
CA LYS A 67 4.48 -11.84 -7.71
C LYS A 67 4.81 -10.67 -6.78
N TYR A 68 4.90 -10.95 -5.47
CA TYR A 68 5.36 -10.00 -4.46
C TYR A 68 6.71 -10.47 -3.90
N PRO A 69 7.82 -9.79 -4.25
CA PRO A 69 9.15 -10.16 -3.78
C PRO A 69 9.36 -9.99 -2.27
N LEU A 70 8.52 -9.20 -1.60
CA LEU A 70 8.55 -8.96 -0.17
C LEU A 70 7.22 -9.35 0.50
N PRO A 71 7.23 -9.73 1.79
CA PRO A 71 6.02 -9.83 2.59
C PRO A 71 5.25 -8.51 2.65
N VAL A 72 3.92 -8.58 2.74
CA VAL A 72 3.05 -7.39 2.76
C VAL A 72 3.38 -6.44 3.93
N GLU A 73 3.81 -6.97 5.08
CA GLU A 73 4.22 -6.19 6.25
C GLU A 73 5.48 -5.33 6.03
N LEU A 74 6.32 -5.71 5.06
CA LEU A 74 7.46 -4.91 4.64
C LEU A 74 7.09 -3.95 3.51
N MET A 75 6.21 -4.38 2.61
CA MET A 75 5.71 -3.52 1.53
C MET A 75 4.85 -2.36 2.03
N TYR A 76 4.13 -2.58 3.13
CA TYR A 76 3.26 -1.62 3.80
C TYR A 76 3.50 -1.77 5.30
N PHE A 77 4.21 -0.81 5.90
CA PHE A 77 4.68 -0.91 7.28
C PHE A 77 3.52 -1.20 8.21
N LYS A 78 3.61 -2.36 8.86
CA LYS A 78 2.61 -2.81 9.81
C LYS A 78 2.75 -2.08 11.13
N ASN A 79 1.66 -1.54 11.67
CA ASN A 79 1.63 -0.86 12.97
C ASN A 79 2.67 0.26 13.08
N ASP A 80 2.88 0.99 11.97
CA ASP A 80 3.79 2.13 11.95
C ASP A 80 3.31 3.21 12.94
N LYS A 81 4.24 3.74 13.73
CA LYS A 81 3.98 4.85 14.66
C LYS A 81 3.54 6.11 13.94
N ASP A 82 3.98 6.28 12.70
CA ASP A 82 3.68 7.44 11.85
C ASP A 82 2.55 7.14 10.86
N PHE A 83 1.74 6.10 11.13
CA PHE A 83 0.59 5.74 10.30
C PHE A 83 -0.37 6.93 10.11
N LYS A 84 -0.68 7.21 8.83
CA LYS A 84 -1.64 8.26 8.46
C LYS A 84 -2.72 7.71 7.55
N LEU A 85 -2.33 7.05 6.47
CA LEU A 85 -3.24 6.50 5.49
C LEU A 85 -2.96 5.01 5.37
N GLY A 86 -4.01 4.23 5.09
CA GLY A 86 -3.85 2.81 4.84
C GLY A 86 -5.08 2.00 5.16
N TRP A 87 -4.84 0.80 5.64
CA TRP A 87 -5.88 -0.16 6.00
C TRP A 87 -5.73 -0.61 7.45
N ILE A 88 -6.84 -0.84 8.14
CA ILE A 88 -6.87 -1.39 9.50
C ILE A 88 -7.63 -2.71 9.48
N SER A 89 -6.98 -3.79 9.90
CA SER A 89 -7.61 -5.11 9.99
C SER A 89 -8.68 -5.16 11.11
N PRO A 90 -9.57 -6.16 11.12
CA PRO A 90 -10.50 -6.39 12.25
C PRO A 90 -9.81 -6.52 13.61
N ASP A 91 -8.54 -6.97 13.62
CA ASP A 91 -7.73 -7.12 14.83
C ASP A 91 -7.04 -5.83 15.27
N GLY A 92 -7.21 -4.73 14.53
CA GLY A 92 -6.61 -3.43 14.83
C GLY A 92 -5.18 -3.25 14.28
N ASP A 93 -4.69 -4.18 13.46
CA ASP A 93 -3.40 -4.04 12.80
C ASP A 93 -3.49 -3.01 11.66
N THR A 94 -2.56 -2.05 11.63
CA THR A 94 -2.50 -1.05 10.57
C THR A 94 -1.51 -1.46 9.49
N TYR A 95 -1.78 -1.08 8.24
CA TYR A 95 -0.89 -1.27 7.09
C TYR A 95 -0.77 0.05 6.34
N SER A 96 0.35 0.75 6.54
CA SER A 96 0.60 2.09 5.99
C SER A 96 0.71 2.07 4.46
N CYS A 97 -0.01 2.96 3.79
CA CYS A 97 0.29 3.29 2.40
C CYS A 97 0.14 4.80 2.17
N ASP A 98 0.66 5.28 1.04
CA ASP A 98 0.45 6.66 0.65
C ASP A 98 -0.86 6.81 -0.16
N TYR A 99 -1.20 8.05 -0.49
CA TYR A 99 -2.40 8.39 -1.25
C TYR A 99 -2.49 7.64 -2.60
N THR A 100 -1.37 7.47 -3.31
CA THR A 100 -1.35 6.87 -4.65
C THR A 100 -1.28 5.34 -4.63
N ASN A 101 -0.90 4.72 -3.51
CA ASN A 101 -0.73 3.27 -3.37
C ASN A 101 -1.87 2.59 -2.60
N HIS A 102 -2.98 3.28 -2.30
CA HIS A 102 -4.14 2.66 -1.63
C HIS A 102 -4.64 1.38 -2.31
N THR A 103 -4.83 1.43 -3.63
CA THR A 103 -5.32 0.29 -4.41
C THR A 103 -4.29 -0.84 -4.45
N LYS A 104 -3.00 -0.52 -4.56
CA LYS A 104 -1.92 -1.53 -4.55
C LYS A 104 -1.80 -2.21 -3.18
N CYS A 105 -1.97 -1.45 -2.10
CA CYS A 105 -2.03 -1.98 -0.73
C CYS A 105 -3.22 -2.93 -0.57
N ALA A 106 -4.39 -2.52 -1.04
CA ALA A 106 -5.58 -3.36 -1.02
C ALA A 106 -5.38 -4.68 -1.78
N GLN A 107 -4.78 -4.62 -2.97
CA GLN A 107 -4.48 -5.82 -3.76
C GLN A 107 -3.52 -6.76 -3.01
N ALA A 108 -2.42 -6.24 -2.47
CA ALA A 108 -1.45 -7.07 -1.76
C ALA A 108 -2.03 -7.70 -0.48
N LEU A 109 -2.86 -6.96 0.25
CA LEU A 109 -3.59 -7.47 1.42
C LEU A 109 -4.61 -8.54 1.01
N ALA A 110 -5.40 -8.29 -0.04
CA ALA A 110 -6.36 -9.26 -0.54
C ALA A 110 -5.67 -10.53 -1.05
N ASP A 111 -4.57 -10.43 -1.81
CA ASP A 111 -3.83 -11.60 -2.27
C ASP A 111 -3.28 -12.45 -1.11
N LYS A 112 -2.95 -11.82 0.03
CA LYS A 112 -2.50 -12.53 1.23
C LYS A 112 -3.64 -13.17 2.02
N PHE A 113 -4.70 -12.42 2.30
CA PHE A 113 -5.76 -12.82 3.26
C PHE A 113 -7.00 -13.41 2.59
N PHE A 114 -7.22 -13.09 1.31
CA PHE A 114 -8.38 -13.45 0.50
C PHE A 114 -7.96 -13.80 -0.95
N PRO A 115 -7.09 -14.79 -1.16
CA PRO A 115 -6.40 -15.03 -2.45
C PRO A 115 -7.34 -15.26 -3.65
N ASP A 116 -8.58 -15.71 -3.41
CA ASP A 116 -9.59 -15.93 -4.45
C ASP A 116 -10.43 -14.67 -4.79
N ALA A 117 -10.16 -13.54 -4.13
CA ALA A 117 -10.92 -12.32 -4.29
C ALA A 117 -10.65 -11.64 -5.65
N LYS A 118 -11.71 -11.51 -6.46
CA LYS A 118 -11.67 -10.75 -7.72
C LYS A 118 -11.70 -9.23 -7.54
N LEU A 119 -12.23 -8.77 -6.41
CA LEU A 119 -12.40 -7.35 -6.08
C LEU A 119 -11.76 -7.08 -4.71
N PRO A 120 -10.46 -6.70 -4.67
CA PRO A 120 -9.69 -6.60 -3.44
C PRO A 120 -10.31 -5.72 -2.36
N GLU A 121 -10.64 -4.47 -2.68
CA GLU A 121 -11.21 -3.53 -1.71
C GLU A 121 -12.57 -3.99 -1.18
N VAL A 122 -13.39 -4.59 -2.03
CA VAL A 122 -14.70 -5.13 -1.64
C VAL A 122 -14.52 -6.34 -0.72
N ALA A 123 -13.55 -7.22 -1.02
CA ALA A 123 -13.25 -8.37 -0.18
C ALA A 123 -12.76 -7.94 1.20
N LEU A 124 -11.81 -7.00 1.27
CA LEU A 124 -11.35 -6.39 2.52
C LEU A 124 -12.50 -5.76 3.30
N GLY A 125 -13.31 -4.93 2.66
CA GLY A 125 -14.46 -4.27 3.29
C GLY A 125 -15.49 -5.27 3.81
N ARG A 126 -15.81 -6.34 3.06
CA ARG A 126 -16.72 -7.42 3.50
C ARG A 126 -16.16 -8.20 4.68
N ALA A 127 -14.84 -8.33 4.75
CA ALA A 127 -14.15 -8.93 5.88
C ALA A 127 -13.97 -7.99 7.08
N GLY A 128 -14.54 -6.77 7.02
CA GLY A 128 -14.52 -5.81 8.13
C GLY A 128 -13.25 -4.99 8.26
N TRP A 129 -12.42 -4.92 7.20
CA TRP A 129 -11.27 -4.01 7.18
C TRP A 129 -11.74 -2.56 7.01
N LEU A 130 -11.05 -1.64 7.67
CA LEU A 130 -11.27 -0.20 7.51
C LEU A 130 -10.27 0.37 6.52
N LYS A 131 -10.75 1.31 5.70
CA LYS A 131 -9.92 2.12 4.82
C LYS A 131 -9.77 3.52 5.42
N ILE A 132 -8.53 3.98 5.57
CA ILE A 132 -8.19 5.31 6.09
C ILE A 132 -7.62 6.12 4.94
N ILE A 133 -8.36 7.11 4.46
CA ILE A 133 -8.01 7.93 3.29
C ILE A 133 -7.90 9.40 3.66
N ASP A 134 -7.18 10.17 2.84
CA ASP A 134 -7.14 11.63 2.95
C ASP A 134 -8.37 12.25 2.29
N SER A 135 -8.83 13.39 2.81
CA SER A 135 -9.93 14.21 2.27
C SER A 135 -9.51 15.08 1.09
N TRP A 136 -8.27 14.96 0.63
CA TRP A 136 -7.72 15.87 -0.35
C TRP A 136 -8.44 15.73 -1.69
N ASP A 137 -9.23 16.75 -2.02
CA ASP A 137 -9.97 16.90 -3.27
C ASP A 137 -9.22 17.74 -4.32
N GLY A 138 -7.97 18.11 -4.04
CA GLY A 138 -7.15 18.98 -4.89
C GLY A 138 -7.47 20.48 -4.78
N ILE A 139 -8.46 20.88 -3.98
CA ILE A 139 -8.96 22.27 -3.87
C ILE A 139 -8.83 22.79 -2.44
N GLN A 140 -9.07 21.95 -1.44
CA GLN A 140 -9.06 22.36 -0.03
C GLN A 140 -7.64 22.49 0.54
N ARG A 141 -7.44 23.54 1.35
CA ARG A 141 -6.19 23.79 2.10
C ARG A 141 -6.03 22.91 3.34
N THR A 142 -7.11 22.29 3.80
CA THR A 142 -7.15 21.49 5.03
C THR A 142 -7.39 20.02 4.69
N HIS A 143 -6.40 19.19 5.02
CA HIS A 143 -6.45 17.74 4.88
C HIS A 143 -7.07 17.14 6.15
N SER A 144 -8.09 16.30 6.00
CA SER A 144 -8.71 15.54 7.08
C SER A 144 -8.69 14.06 6.71
N GLN A 145 -8.54 13.18 7.70
CA GLN A 145 -8.59 11.76 7.45
C GLN A 145 -10.03 11.25 7.56
N PHE A 146 -10.44 10.44 6.59
CA PHE A 146 -11.72 9.74 6.58
C PHE A 146 -11.52 8.25 6.88
N VAL A 147 -12.43 7.73 7.71
CA VAL A 147 -12.51 6.30 8.04
C VAL A 147 -13.70 5.71 7.31
N TYR A 148 -13.45 4.78 6.40
CA TYR A 148 -14.47 4.10 5.64
C TYR A 148 -14.60 2.64 6.08
N SER A 149 -15.80 2.26 6.49
CA SER A 149 -16.22 0.87 6.74
C SER A 149 -17.32 0.52 5.74
N LEU A 150 -17.13 -0.54 4.95
CA LEU A 150 -18.14 -0.98 3.98
C LEU A 150 -19.43 -1.46 4.67
N SER A 151 -19.32 -2.08 5.84
CA SER A 151 -20.46 -2.60 6.60
C SER A 151 -21.09 -1.56 7.54
N GLY A 152 -20.45 -0.41 7.71
CA GLY A 152 -20.78 0.55 8.77
C GLY A 152 -20.50 0.01 10.18
N LYS A 153 -19.78 -1.11 10.31
CA LYS A 153 -19.41 -1.70 11.60
C LYS A 153 -17.89 -1.72 11.75
N ILE A 154 -17.42 -1.58 12.99
CA ILE A 154 -16.02 -1.74 13.36
C ILE A 154 -15.93 -2.64 14.59
N THR A 155 -14.75 -3.19 14.89
CA THR A 155 -14.49 -3.95 16.12
C THR A 155 -14.02 -3.02 17.24
N LYS A 156 -14.10 -3.48 18.50
CA LYS A 156 -13.50 -2.77 19.64
C LYS A 156 -12.01 -2.47 19.43
N ARG A 157 -11.24 -3.43 18.89
CA ARG A 157 -9.81 -3.24 18.61
C ARG A 157 -9.55 -2.16 17.56
N GLN A 158 -10.41 -2.08 16.55
CA GLN A 158 -10.35 -0.99 15.56
C GLN A 158 -10.70 0.36 16.20
N ALA A 159 -11.71 0.41 17.07
CA ALA A 159 -12.06 1.63 17.80
C ALA A 159 -10.90 2.13 18.69
N ASP A 160 -10.30 1.22 19.47
CA ASP A 160 -9.11 1.51 20.27
C ASP A 160 -7.97 2.04 19.39
N LYS A 161 -7.74 1.40 18.23
CA LYS A 161 -6.73 1.84 17.27
C LYS A 161 -7.01 3.24 16.71
N LEU A 162 -8.26 3.55 16.37
CA LEU A 162 -8.65 4.88 15.89
C LEU A 162 -8.47 5.96 16.97
N PHE A 163 -8.65 5.59 18.24
CA PHE A 163 -8.32 6.47 19.36
C PHE A 163 -6.82 6.73 19.46
N ASP A 164 -5.99 5.68 19.41
CA ASP A 164 -4.51 5.79 19.44
C ASP A 164 -3.98 6.69 18.32
N LEU A 165 -4.58 6.60 17.13
CA LEU A 165 -4.21 7.39 15.95
C LEU A 165 -4.70 8.85 16.04
N GLY A 166 -5.42 9.24 17.10
CA GLY A 166 -5.97 10.58 17.26
C GLY A 166 -7.15 10.91 16.35
N LEU A 167 -7.68 9.91 15.64
CA LEU A 167 -8.81 10.06 14.72
C LEU A 167 -10.16 10.20 15.44
N TYR A 168 -10.20 9.95 16.75
CA TYR A 168 -11.38 10.14 17.58
C TYR A 168 -11.92 11.58 17.59
N LYS A 169 -11.13 12.59 17.19
CA LYS A 169 -11.62 13.97 17.07
C LYS A 169 -12.58 14.16 15.88
N ASN A 170 -12.64 13.21 14.95
CA ASN A 170 -13.57 13.26 13.82
C ASN A 170 -14.97 12.81 14.28
N GLU A 171 -15.97 13.68 14.16
CA GLU A 171 -17.36 13.40 14.56
C GLU A 171 -17.94 12.14 13.88
N GLN A 172 -17.55 11.87 12.63
CA GLN A 172 -17.98 10.66 11.91
C GLN A 172 -17.42 9.40 12.57
N VAL A 173 -16.17 9.45 13.05
CA VAL A 173 -15.53 8.36 13.78
C VAL A 173 -16.20 8.16 15.15
N GLN A 174 -16.49 9.25 15.86
CA GLN A 174 -17.20 9.17 17.14
C GLN A 174 -18.58 8.53 16.98
N ARG A 175 -19.34 8.94 15.96
CA ARG A 175 -20.65 8.34 15.66
C ARG A 175 -20.53 6.86 15.31
N LEU A 176 -19.58 6.51 14.44
CA LEU A 176 -19.34 5.11 14.04
C LEU A 176 -19.01 4.23 15.26
N ILE A 177 -18.17 4.72 16.17
CA ILE A 177 -17.83 4.04 17.43
C ILE A 177 -19.10 3.85 18.26
N LYS A 178 -19.84 4.92 18.54
CA LYS A 178 -21.05 4.89 19.36
C LYS A 178 -22.13 3.93 18.82
N GLU A 179 -22.32 3.90 17.50
CA GLU A 179 -23.28 3.00 16.85
C GLU A 179 -22.89 1.52 16.95
N CYS A 180 -21.61 1.24 17.23
CA CYS A 180 -21.08 -0.11 17.31
C CYS A 180 -20.81 -0.59 18.75
N GLU A 181 -20.68 0.33 19.72
CA GLU A 181 -20.39 0.03 21.13
C GLU A 181 -21.37 -0.98 21.74
N ASP A 182 -22.65 -0.92 21.39
CA ASP A 182 -23.69 -1.84 21.88
C ASP A 182 -23.54 -3.28 21.36
N TYR A 183 -22.68 -3.50 20.36
CA TYR A 183 -22.45 -4.79 19.70
C TYR A 183 -21.09 -5.42 20.03
N TRP A 184 -20.30 -4.81 20.92
CA TRP A 184 -18.92 -5.22 21.27
C TRP A 184 -18.79 -5.96 22.60
#